data_AF-A0A7X9A4I9-F1
#
_entry.id   AF-A0A7X9A4I9-F1
#
_cell.length_a   1.000
_cell.length_b   1.000
_cell.length_c   1.000
_cell.angle_alpha   90.00
_cell.angle_beta   90.00
_cell.angle_gamma   90.00
#
_symmetry.space_group_name_H-M   'P 1'
#
loop_
_entity.id
_entity.type
_entity.pdbx_description
1 polymer ?
#
loop_
_entity_poly.entity_id
_entity_poly.type
_entity_poly.pdbx_seq_one_letter_code
_entity_poly.pdbx_strand_id
1 'polypeptide(L)'
;MPGRKGASFDGWALITNYEAPASTLLENPGAKAYFITKYTVTEAATYTVTVTGGTADKESYILNEVAIVTATNPTEFSYWKDVTSGAILSTNSTYSFTILDRNESIEAIYDASFVAEPMVNIRRFIGYNTGYDAFIGHYEFDETLYELIEVGFIHDDYIDTPHVTKNINSETNEFMVVAPQTISDNNYKMRTYMIYRIKATNEIVIVRNK
;
A
#
# COMPACT_ATOMS: atom_id res chain seq x y z
N MET A 1 15.21 16.67 13.71
CA MET A 1 14.58 15.33 13.60
C MET A 1 14.55 14.96 12.13
N PRO A 2 14.82 13.71 11.73
CA PRO A 2 14.69 13.34 10.32
C PRO A 2 13.22 13.57 9.92
N GLY A 3 12.99 14.53 9.03
CA GLY A 3 11.66 14.82 8.52
C GLY A 3 11.26 13.79 7.47
N ARG A 4 9.95 13.49 7.41
CA ARG A 4 9.37 12.78 6.28
C ARG A 4 9.39 13.71 5.07
N LYS A 5 9.65 13.15 3.89
CA LYS A 5 9.61 13.91 2.64
C LYS A 5 8.29 14.66 2.54
N GLY A 6 8.41 15.95 2.26
CA GLY A 6 7.28 16.85 2.11
C GLY A 6 6.37 17.03 3.34
N ALA A 7 6.79 16.65 4.55
CA ALA A 7 5.98 16.80 5.76
C ALA A 7 6.76 17.29 7.00
N SER A 8 6.09 18.10 7.83
CA SER A 8 6.57 18.50 9.16
C SER A 8 6.00 17.61 10.24
N PHE A 9 6.79 17.32 11.27
CA PHE A 9 6.30 16.68 12.49
C PHE A 9 5.57 17.71 13.36
N ASP A 10 4.31 17.44 13.68
CA ASP A 10 3.45 18.35 14.44
C ASP A 10 3.29 17.97 15.90
N GLY A 11 3.83 16.81 16.31
CA GLY A 11 3.72 16.30 17.67
C GLY A 11 3.13 14.90 17.74
N TRP A 12 2.63 14.58 18.93
CA TRP A 12 2.06 13.27 19.26
C TRP A 12 0.57 13.42 19.52
N ALA A 13 -0.26 12.56 18.91
CA ALA A 13 -1.69 12.45 19.19
C ALA A 13 -1.95 11.23 20.08
N LEU A 14 -2.78 11.41 21.11
CA LEU A 14 -3.20 10.33 22.00
C LEU A 14 -4.16 9.39 21.27
N ILE A 15 -3.91 8.08 21.33
CA ILE A 15 -4.86 7.06 20.89
C ILE A 15 -5.85 6.81 22.03
N THR A 16 -7.09 7.24 21.85
CA THR A 16 -8.15 7.07 22.86
C THR A 16 -8.90 5.74 22.73
N ASN A 17 -8.74 5.03 21.61
CA ASN A 17 -9.55 3.85 21.25
C ASN A 17 -8.73 2.55 21.17
N TYR A 18 -7.61 2.46 21.88
CA TYR A 18 -6.84 1.22 21.92
C TYR A 18 -7.49 0.24 22.92
N GLU A 19 -8.34 -0.66 22.42
CA GLU A 19 -8.80 -1.80 23.22
C GLU A 19 -7.64 -2.81 23.33
N ALA A 20 -6.96 -2.80 24.47
CA ALA A 20 -6.00 -3.86 24.77
C ALA A 20 -6.77 -5.20 24.88
N PRO A 21 -6.25 -6.30 24.30
CA PRO A 21 -6.88 -7.61 24.47
C PRO A 21 -6.99 -7.94 25.97
N ALA A 22 -8.13 -8.48 26.38
CA ALA A 22 -8.42 -8.80 27.77
C ALA A 22 -7.31 -9.68 28.36
N SER A 23 -6.50 -9.11 29.25
CA SER A 23 -5.54 -9.87 30.05
C SER A 23 -6.29 -10.60 31.16
N THR A 24 -6.07 -11.91 31.27
CA THR A 24 -6.54 -12.73 32.41
C THR A 24 -5.68 -12.54 33.67
N LEU A 25 -4.58 -11.79 33.56
CA LEU A 25 -3.75 -11.39 34.70
C LEU A 25 -4.28 -10.09 35.29
N LEU A 26 -4.68 -10.16 36.56
CA LEU A 26 -5.16 -9.04 37.39
C LEU A 26 -3.96 -8.20 37.87
N GLU A 27 -3.16 -7.71 36.92
CA GLU A 27 -2.23 -6.62 37.18
C GLU A 27 -2.97 -5.32 36.86
N ASN A 28 -3.01 -4.37 37.79
CA ASN A 28 -3.46 -3.01 37.51
C ASN A 28 -2.52 -2.44 36.43
N PRO A 29 -2.95 -2.34 35.15
CA PRO A 29 -2.09 -1.80 34.13
C PRO A 29 -2.20 -0.29 34.30
N GLY A 30 -1.32 0.30 35.10
CA GLY A 30 -1.24 1.76 35.24
C GLY A 30 -1.41 2.38 33.85
N ALA A 31 -2.40 3.23 33.68
CA ALA A 31 -2.98 3.59 32.39
C ALA A 31 -1.89 3.87 31.33
N LYS A 32 -1.65 2.90 30.43
CA LYS A 32 -0.68 3.08 29.35
C LYS A 32 -1.31 3.98 28.31
N ALA A 33 -0.82 5.21 28.21
CA ALA A 33 -1.18 6.11 27.12
C ALA A 33 -0.39 5.72 25.87
N TYR A 34 -1.10 5.42 24.79
CA TYR A 34 -0.50 5.19 23.48
C TYR A 34 -0.57 6.46 22.66
N PHE A 35 0.52 6.80 21.98
CA PHE A 35 0.60 7.98 21.13
C PHE A 35 1.01 7.59 19.71
N ILE A 36 0.44 8.29 18.73
CA ILE A 36 0.91 8.25 17.34
C ILE A 36 1.54 9.58 16.98
N THR A 37 2.54 9.54 16.11
CA THR A 37 3.12 10.75 15.52
C THR A 37 2.11 11.41 14.58
N LYS A 38 1.95 12.73 14.67
CA LYS A 38 1.20 13.55 13.74
C LYS A 38 2.15 14.31 12.81
N TYR A 39 1.80 14.36 11.53
CA TYR A 39 2.53 15.13 10.53
C TYR A 39 1.56 15.97 9.69
N THR A 40 2.05 17.11 9.21
CA THR A 40 1.37 17.97 8.24
C THR A 40 2.18 17.98 6.95
N VAL A 41 1.51 17.83 5.81
CA VAL A 41 2.13 17.97 4.50
C VAL A 41 2.51 19.45 4.30
N THR A 42 3.80 19.71 4.11
CA THR A 42 4.36 21.05 3.89
C THR A 42 4.86 21.25 2.46
N GLU A 43 4.93 20.18 1.68
CA GLU A 43 5.26 20.26 0.26
C GLU A 43 4.12 20.94 -0.50
N ALA A 44 4.47 22.01 -1.21
CA ALA A 44 3.53 22.77 -2.04
C ALA A 44 3.41 22.23 -3.47
N ALA A 45 4.21 21.22 -3.82
CA ALA A 45 4.13 20.60 -5.13
C ALA A 45 2.78 19.89 -5.29
N THR A 46 2.23 19.98 -6.50
CA THR A 46 1.03 19.25 -6.89
C THR A 46 1.37 18.23 -7.96
N TYR A 47 0.60 17.15 -7.99
CA TYR A 47 0.74 16.04 -8.91
C TYR A 47 -0.57 15.79 -9.65
N THR A 48 -0.47 15.26 -10.86
CA THR A 48 -1.63 14.91 -11.69
C THR A 48 -1.75 13.41 -11.87
N VAL A 49 -2.98 12.90 -11.90
CA VAL A 49 -3.28 11.53 -12.33
C VAL A 49 -3.94 11.58 -13.70
N THR A 50 -3.24 11.11 -14.72
CA THR A 50 -3.78 11.00 -16.08
C THR A 50 -4.41 9.62 -16.26
N VAL A 51 -5.70 9.57 -16.61
CA VAL A 51 -6.44 8.32 -16.77
C VAL A 51 -6.90 8.15 -18.22
N THR A 52 -6.53 7.03 -18.84
CA THR A 52 -7.08 6.62 -20.14
C THR A 52 -8.16 5.56 -19.93
N GLY A 53 -9.33 5.73 -20.55
CA GLY A 53 -10.45 4.79 -20.40
C GLY A 53 -11.18 4.87 -19.04
N GLY A 54 -11.06 6.00 -18.34
CA GLY A 54 -11.69 6.27 -17.05
C GLY A 54 -11.51 7.71 -16.60
N THR A 55 -11.75 7.97 -15.32
CA THR A 55 -11.68 9.31 -14.70
C THR A 55 -10.95 9.26 -13.37
N ALA A 56 -10.18 10.30 -13.05
CA ALA A 56 -9.71 10.58 -11.69
C ALA A 56 -10.74 11.44 -10.94
N ASP A 57 -10.76 11.35 -9.61
CA ASP A 57 -11.68 12.11 -8.76
C ASP A 57 -11.35 13.61 -8.66
N LYS A 58 -10.11 14.00 -8.97
CA LYS A 58 -9.62 15.38 -8.94
C LYS A 58 -8.65 15.67 -10.08
N GLU A 59 -8.48 16.95 -10.40
CA GLU A 59 -7.51 17.41 -11.41
C GLU A 59 -6.06 17.42 -10.88
N SER A 60 -5.88 17.67 -9.58
CA SER A 60 -4.57 17.77 -8.93
C SER A 60 -4.60 17.27 -7.50
N TYR A 61 -3.49 16.70 -7.06
CA TYR A 61 -3.29 16.13 -5.73
C TYR A 61 -2.05 16.73 -5.08
N ILE A 62 -1.99 16.70 -3.75
CA ILE A 62 -0.74 16.93 -3.00
C ILE A 62 -0.16 15.61 -2.48
N LEU A 63 1.08 15.64 -2.01
CA LEU A 63 1.76 14.49 -1.44
C LEU A 63 0.92 13.82 -0.33
N ASN A 64 0.86 12.49 -0.34
CA ASN A 64 0.10 11.62 0.56
C ASN A 64 -1.44 11.72 0.44
N GLU A 65 -1.99 12.47 -0.50
CA GLU A 65 -3.42 12.38 -0.79
C GLU A 65 -3.76 11.04 -1.45
N VAL A 66 -4.98 10.57 -1.19
CA VAL A 66 -5.55 9.42 -1.90
C VAL A 66 -6.20 9.90 -3.20
N ALA A 67 -5.78 9.32 -4.31
CA ALA A 67 -6.45 9.44 -5.59
C ALA A 67 -7.40 8.27 -5.79
N ILE A 68 -8.56 8.53 -6.40
CA ILE A 68 -9.54 7.52 -6.77
C ILE A 68 -9.75 7.58 -8.28
N VAL A 69 -9.54 6.47 -8.95
CA VAL A 69 -9.81 6.32 -10.38
C VAL A 69 -10.99 5.38 -10.61
N THR A 70 -11.83 5.71 -11.58
CA THR A 70 -13.03 4.93 -11.94
C THR A 70 -13.06 4.64 -13.43
N ALA A 71 -13.26 3.38 -13.79
CA ALA A 71 -13.30 2.95 -15.19
C ALA A 71 -14.60 3.43 -15.85
N THR A 72 -14.54 3.81 -17.12
CA THR A 72 -15.74 4.29 -17.85
C THR A 72 -16.79 3.20 -18.02
N ASN A 73 -16.37 1.94 -18.26
CA ASN A 73 -17.27 0.79 -18.40
C ASN A 73 -16.94 -0.29 -17.35
N PRO A 74 -17.39 -0.14 -16.08
CA PRO A 74 -17.02 -1.06 -14.99
C PRO A 74 -17.35 -2.53 -15.23
N THR A 75 -18.38 -2.83 -16.03
CA THR A 75 -18.82 -4.21 -16.31
C THR A 75 -17.96 -4.95 -17.32
N GLU A 76 -17.22 -4.22 -18.15
CA GLU A 76 -16.32 -4.77 -19.17
C GLU A 76 -14.84 -4.63 -18.75
N PHE A 77 -14.60 -3.94 -17.64
CA PHE A 77 -13.28 -3.63 -17.12
C PHE A 77 -12.59 -4.89 -16.60
N SER A 78 -11.30 -5.02 -16.94
CA SER A 78 -10.47 -6.13 -16.46
C SER A 78 -9.47 -5.66 -15.41
N TYR A 79 -8.67 -4.62 -15.70
CA TYR A 79 -7.68 -4.11 -14.76
C TYR A 79 -7.15 -2.71 -15.14
N TRP A 80 -6.57 -2.04 -14.15
CA TRP A 80 -5.80 -0.82 -14.28
C TRP A 80 -4.33 -1.15 -14.54
N LYS A 81 -3.75 -0.49 -15.53
CA LYS A 81 -2.35 -0.65 -15.91
C LYS A 81 -1.59 0.65 -15.71
N ASP A 82 -0.44 0.58 -15.06
CA ASP A 82 0.52 1.69 -15.04
C ASP A 82 1.14 1.83 -16.44
N VAL A 83 1.00 3.01 -17.06
CA VAL A 83 1.43 3.23 -18.45
C VAL A 83 2.96 3.20 -18.57
N THR A 84 3.69 3.55 -17.50
CA THR A 84 5.16 3.66 -17.53
C THR A 84 5.83 2.30 -17.43
N SER A 85 5.36 1.45 -16.51
CA SER A 85 5.94 0.15 -16.18
C SER A 85 5.20 -1.02 -16.84
N GLY A 86 3.96 -0.82 -17.27
CA GLY A 86 3.07 -1.88 -17.76
C GLY A 86 2.52 -2.77 -16.65
N ALA A 87 2.77 -2.46 -15.37
CA ALA A 87 2.32 -3.26 -14.25
C ALA A 87 0.80 -3.19 -14.07
N ILE A 88 0.20 -4.30 -13.65
CA ILE A 88 -1.19 -4.32 -13.20
C ILE A 88 -1.25 -3.71 -11.80
N LEU A 89 -2.05 -2.65 -11.66
CA LEU A 89 -2.21 -1.91 -10.42
C LEU A 89 -3.37 -2.44 -9.59
N SER A 90 -4.49 -2.74 -10.25
CA SER A 90 -5.73 -3.14 -9.61
C SER A 90 -6.68 -3.81 -10.60
N THR A 91 -7.47 -4.76 -10.13
CA THR A 91 -8.61 -5.40 -10.84
C THR A 91 -9.96 -4.83 -10.44
N ASN A 92 -9.99 -3.90 -9.48
CA ASN A 92 -11.20 -3.19 -9.12
C ASN A 92 -11.45 -2.03 -10.08
N SER A 93 -12.65 -1.95 -10.64
CA SER A 93 -13.04 -0.85 -11.55
C SER A 93 -12.99 0.53 -10.89
N THR A 94 -13.08 0.57 -9.56
CA THR A 94 -12.78 1.73 -8.73
C THR A 94 -11.54 1.40 -7.91
N TYR A 95 -10.45 2.14 -8.15
CA TYR A 95 -9.16 1.90 -7.51
C TYR A 95 -8.69 3.16 -6.78
N SER A 96 -8.35 3.00 -5.51
CA SER A 96 -7.80 4.05 -4.64
C SER A 96 -6.33 3.80 -4.35
N PHE A 97 -5.50 4.84 -4.42
CA PHE A 97 -4.07 4.73 -4.13
C PHE A 97 -3.48 6.05 -3.62
N THR A 98 -2.39 5.95 -2.86
CA THR A 98 -1.71 7.14 -2.33
C THR A 98 -0.81 7.79 -3.39
N ILE A 99 -0.90 9.12 -3.51
CA ILE A 99 -0.02 9.96 -4.32
C ILE A 99 1.29 10.22 -3.58
N LEU A 100 2.40 9.96 -4.26
CA LEU A 100 3.75 10.09 -3.72
C LEU A 100 4.40 11.34 -4.28
N ASP A 101 5.46 11.20 -5.08
CA ASP A 101 6.30 12.32 -5.52
C ASP A 101 6.38 12.48 -7.04
N ARG A 102 5.35 12.01 -7.76
CA ARG A 102 5.31 12.09 -9.22
C ARG A 102 3.89 12.12 -9.76
N ASN A 103 3.77 12.58 -11.00
CA ASN A 103 2.57 12.41 -11.80
C ASN A 103 2.41 10.92 -12.15
N GLU A 104 1.17 10.44 -12.14
CA GLU A 104 0.85 9.05 -12.47
C GLU A 104 0.06 9.01 -13.78
N SER A 105 0.28 7.96 -14.57
CA SER A 105 -0.42 7.72 -15.83
C SER A 105 -0.93 6.28 -15.84
N ILE A 106 -2.25 6.15 -15.87
CA ILE A 106 -2.95 4.88 -15.67
C ILE A 106 -3.94 4.66 -16.82
N GLU A 107 -4.06 3.42 -17.28
CA GLU A 107 -4.94 3.01 -18.37
C GLU A 107 -5.89 1.89 -17.93
N ALA A 108 -7.18 2.04 -18.22
CA ALA A 108 -8.17 0.97 -18.07
C ALA A 108 -8.04 -0.03 -19.22
N ILE A 109 -7.89 -1.31 -18.88
CA ILE A 109 -7.81 -2.40 -19.86
C ILE A 109 -9.12 -3.20 -19.84
N TYR A 110 -9.60 -3.51 -21.05
CA TYR A 110 -10.82 -4.24 -21.33
C TYR A 110 -10.47 -5.51 -22.11
N ASP A 111 -10.16 -6.58 -21.38
CA ASP A 111 -9.75 -7.88 -21.91
C ASP A 111 -10.62 -8.98 -21.31
N ALA A 112 -11.58 -9.47 -22.10
CA ALA A 112 -12.50 -10.52 -21.69
C ALA A 112 -11.83 -11.90 -21.46
N SER A 113 -10.57 -12.06 -21.88
CA SER A 113 -9.78 -13.27 -21.62
C SER A 113 -9.00 -13.21 -20.30
N PHE A 114 -8.91 -12.04 -19.68
CA PHE A 114 -8.24 -11.86 -18.41
C PHE A 114 -9.07 -12.48 -17.27
N VAL A 115 -8.39 -13.24 -16.41
CA VAL A 115 -8.97 -13.81 -15.19
C VAL A 115 -8.25 -13.20 -14.01
N ALA A 116 -8.99 -12.49 -13.16
CA ALA A 116 -8.45 -11.88 -11.95
C ALA A 116 -8.05 -12.96 -10.94
N GLU A 117 -6.81 -12.90 -10.48
CA GLU A 117 -6.27 -13.73 -9.40
C GLU A 117 -5.81 -12.82 -8.25
N PRO A 118 -5.72 -13.33 -7.01
CA PRO A 118 -5.13 -12.59 -5.91
C PRO A 118 -3.74 -12.06 -6.28
N MET A 119 -3.54 -10.75 -6.12
CA MET A 119 -2.32 -10.08 -6.53
C MET A 119 -1.70 -9.25 -5.41
N VAL A 120 -0.40 -9.03 -5.55
CA VAL A 120 0.34 -8.07 -4.74
C VAL A 120 1.35 -7.36 -5.64
N ASN A 121 1.43 -6.03 -5.54
CA ASN A 121 2.40 -5.22 -6.27
C ASN A 121 3.20 -4.34 -5.30
N ILE A 122 4.20 -3.63 -5.83
CA ILE A 122 5.10 -2.79 -5.04
C ILE A 122 5.45 -1.50 -5.80
N ARG A 123 5.46 -0.38 -5.09
CA ARG A 123 5.95 0.92 -5.54
C ARG A 123 7.01 1.43 -4.58
N ARG A 124 8.03 2.11 -5.09
CA ARG A 124 9.12 2.70 -4.28
C ARG A 124 8.91 4.21 -4.17
N PHE A 125 9.05 4.74 -2.97
CA PHE A 125 9.02 6.16 -2.65
C PHE A 125 10.42 6.61 -2.18
N ILE A 126 11.14 7.31 -3.07
CA ILE A 126 12.56 7.64 -2.89
C ILE A 126 12.74 8.83 -1.96
N GLY A 127 13.66 8.68 -1.01
CA GLY A 127 14.03 9.74 -0.08
C GLY A 127 12.93 10.06 0.91
N TYR A 128 12.09 9.07 1.25
CA TYR A 128 11.02 9.20 2.24
C TYR A 128 11.51 9.82 3.55
N ASN A 129 12.71 9.45 4.01
CA ASN A 129 13.47 10.17 5.03
C ASN A 129 14.93 10.27 4.60
N THR A 130 15.72 11.16 5.21
CA THR A 130 17.16 11.22 4.97
C THR A 130 17.82 9.86 5.22
N GLY A 131 18.37 9.25 4.16
CA GLY A 131 19.02 7.94 4.22
C GLY A 131 18.07 6.74 4.24
N TYR A 132 16.78 6.93 3.99
CA TYR A 132 15.78 5.85 3.92
C TYR A 132 14.80 6.04 2.76
N ASP A 133 14.44 4.92 2.15
CA ASP A 133 13.35 4.85 1.18
C ASP A 133 12.15 4.14 1.81
N ALA A 134 10.95 4.46 1.31
CA ALA A 134 9.75 3.71 1.62
C ALA A 134 9.35 2.83 0.45
N PHE A 135 8.81 1.66 0.76
CA PHE A 135 8.20 0.74 -0.20
C PHE A 135 6.74 0.59 0.19
N ILE A 136 5.87 0.73 -0.80
CA ILE A 136 4.43 0.65 -0.65
C ILE A 136 3.97 -0.55 -1.44
N GLY A 137 3.46 -1.55 -0.74
CA GLY A 137 2.78 -2.68 -1.35
C GLY A 137 1.30 -2.39 -1.47
N HIS A 138 0.68 -2.94 -2.51
CA HIS A 138 -0.78 -2.97 -2.70
C HIS A 138 -1.20 -4.42 -2.87
N TYR A 139 -2.31 -4.82 -2.28
CA TYR A 139 -2.86 -6.17 -2.45
C TYR A 139 -4.33 -6.13 -2.86
N GLU A 140 -4.73 -7.12 -3.64
CA GLU A 140 -6.14 -7.34 -3.98
C GLU A 140 -6.46 -8.82 -4.05
N PHE A 141 -7.66 -9.17 -3.60
CA PHE A 141 -8.24 -10.50 -3.72
C PHE A 141 -9.77 -10.40 -3.59
N ASP A 142 -10.48 -11.41 -4.07
CA ASP A 142 -11.92 -11.55 -3.85
C ASP A 142 -12.19 -12.06 -2.43
N GLU A 143 -12.68 -11.19 -1.54
CA GLU A 143 -12.98 -11.53 -0.16
C GLU A 143 -14.09 -12.59 -0.01
N THR A 144 -14.89 -12.85 -1.04
CA THR A 144 -15.89 -13.92 -1.01
C THR A 144 -15.25 -15.30 -1.19
N LEU A 145 -14.13 -15.37 -1.92
CA LEU A 145 -13.41 -16.59 -2.25
C LEU A 145 -12.20 -16.85 -1.35
N TYR A 146 -11.55 -15.78 -0.88
CA TYR A 146 -10.30 -15.85 -0.14
C TYR A 146 -10.38 -15.15 1.22
N GLU A 147 -9.49 -15.53 2.11
CA GLU A 147 -9.28 -14.90 3.42
C GLU A 147 -7.81 -14.45 3.49
N LEU A 148 -7.57 -13.15 3.74
CA LEU A 148 -6.23 -12.63 3.94
C LEU A 148 -5.64 -13.19 5.24
N ILE A 149 -4.44 -13.76 5.15
CA ILE A 149 -3.68 -14.19 6.33
C ILE A 149 -2.62 -13.15 6.65
N GLU A 150 -1.83 -12.75 5.65
CA GLU A 150 -0.67 -11.88 5.86
C GLU A 150 -0.28 -11.14 4.59
N VAL A 151 0.24 -9.92 4.74
CA VAL A 151 0.99 -9.20 3.71
C VAL A 151 2.29 -8.66 4.29
N GLY A 152 3.30 -8.55 3.45
CA GLY A 152 4.57 -8.03 3.90
C GLY A 152 5.59 -7.89 2.79
N PHE A 153 6.82 -7.65 3.22
CA PHE A 153 7.97 -7.50 2.34
C PHE A 153 9.04 -8.55 2.65
N ILE A 154 9.74 -9.01 1.63
CA ILE A 154 10.91 -9.88 1.72
C ILE A 154 12.07 -9.15 1.07
N HIS A 155 13.22 -9.16 1.72
CA HIS A 155 14.45 -8.63 1.16
C HIS A 155 15.39 -9.76 0.75
N ASP A 156 15.80 -9.84 -0.51
CA ASP A 156 16.57 -10.96 -1.09
C ASP A 156 17.91 -11.25 -0.37
N ASP A 157 18.57 -10.25 0.22
CA ASP A 157 19.81 -10.49 1.00
C ASP A 157 19.56 -11.08 2.39
N TYR A 158 18.33 -11.01 2.87
CA TYR A 158 17.91 -11.58 4.14
C TYR A 158 17.00 -12.77 3.84
N ILE A 159 17.61 -13.87 3.40
CA ILE A 159 16.94 -15.08 2.92
C ILE A 159 15.87 -15.63 3.90
N ASP A 160 15.86 -15.22 5.17
CA ASP A 160 14.95 -15.78 6.18
C ASP A 160 14.30 -14.77 7.16
N THR A 161 14.24 -13.46 6.86
CA THR A 161 13.50 -12.52 7.72
C THR A 161 12.41 -11.78 6.95
N PRO A 162 11.19 -12.35 6.82
CA PRO A 162 10.05 -11.60 6.33
C PRO A 162 9.79 -10.38 7.21
N HIS A 163 9.63 -9.22 6.57
CA HIS A 163 9.14 -8.01 7.20
C HIS A 163 7.61 -8.01 7.12
N VAL A 164 7.00 -8.69 8.09
CA VAL A 164 5.54 -8.71 8.25
C VAL A 164 5.06 -7.29 8.52
N THR A 165 4.16 -6.79 7.70
CA THR A 165 3.65 -5.43 7.87
C THR A 165 2.42 -5.42 8.75
N LYS A 166 2.45 -4.59 9.80
CA LYS A 166 1.28 -4.31 10.65
C LYS A 166 0.59 -2.99 10.31
N ASN A 167 1.19 -2.20 9.42
CA ASN A 167 0.70 -0.90 8.97
C ASN A 167 0.02 -1.07 7.62
N ILE A 168 -1.28 -1.36 7.65
CA ILE A 168 -2.12 -1.46 6.47
C ILE A 168 -3.06 -0.26 6.46
N ASN A 169 -3.13 0.44 5.33
CA ASN A 169 -4.19 1.38 5.03
C ASN A 169 -5.36 0.61 4.40
N SER A 170 -6.41 0.35 5.17
CA SER A 170 -7.58 -0.39 4.71
C SER A 170 -8.43 0.39 3.69
N GLU A 171 -8.22 1.71 3.55
CA GLU A 171 -8.94 2.51 2.54
C GLU A 171 -8.37 2.33 1.13
N THR A 172 -7.08 1.97 1.03
CA THR A 172 -6.38 1.80 -0.24
C THR A 172 -5.82 0.39 -0.45
N ASN A 173 -5.94 -0.51 0.54
CA ASN A 173 -5.26 -1.81 0.57
C ASN A 173 -3.73 -1.71 0.42
N GLU A 174 -3.16 -0.57 0.83
CA GLU A 174 -1.72 -0.35 0.80
C GLU A 174 -1.07 -0.68 2.14
N PHE A 175 0.16 -1.15 2.09
CA PHE A 175 0.97 -1.42 3.26
C PHE A 175 2.39 -0.93 3.03
N MET A 176 3.08 -0.48 4.08
CA MET A 176 4.35 0.23 3.92
C MET A 176 5.46 -0.33 4.82
N VAL A 177 6.66 -0.42 4.25
CA VAL A 177 7.92 -0.58 4.99
C VAL A 177 8.87 0.56 4.64
N VAL A 178 9.69 0.97 5.61
CA VAL A 178 10.77 1.94 5.41
C VAL A 178 12.09 1.22 5.62
N ALA A 179 13.01 1.32 4.68
CA ALA A 179 14.32 0.67 4.74
C ALA A 179 15.46 1.67 4.44
N PRO A 180 16.64 1.49 5.07
CA PRO A 180 17.83 2.30 4.78
C PRO A 180 18.19 2.29 3.30
N GLN A 181 18.70 3.41 2.78
CA GLN A 181 19.07 3.52 1.37
C GLN A 181 20.17 2.56 0.95
N THR A 182 21.07 2.22 1.87
CA THR A 182 22.12 1.21 1.68
C THR A 182 21.57 -0.18 1.36
N ILE A 183 20.32 -0.46 1.76
CA ILE A 183 19.59 -1.69 1.43
C ILE A 183 18.86 -1.53 0.09
N SER A 184 18.48 -0.31 -0.28
CA SER A 184 17.70 0.03 -1.47
C SER A 184 18.50 0.29 -2.76
N ASP A 185 19.82 0.48 -2.67
CA ASP A 185 20.70 0.78 -3.83
C ASP A 185 20.91 -0.42 -4.77
N ASN A 186 20.35 -1.58 -4.44
CA ASN A 186 20.19 -2.68 -5.39
C ASN A 186 18.71 -2.78 -5.77
N ASN A 187 18.38 -2.29 -6.98
CA ASN A 187 17.03 -2.20 -7.58
C ASN A 187 16.18 -3.48 -7.64
N TYR A 188 16.59 -4.58 -7.00
CA TYR A 188 16.00 -5.91 -7.19
C TYR A 188 15.83 -6.73 -5.91
N LYS A 189 16.00 -6.14 -4.73
CA LYS A 189 16.02 -6.95 -3.49
C LYS A 189 14.74 -6.91 -2.67
N MET A 190 13.90 -5.89 -2.80
CA MET A 190 12.63 -5.86 -2.07
C MET A 190 11.50 -6.45 -2.91
N ARG A 191 10.78 -7.43 -2.35
CA ARG A 191 9.58 -8.02 -2.93
C ARG A 191 8.42 -7.92 -1.96
N THR A 192 7.22 -7.68 -2.43
CA THR A 192 6.00 -7.85 -1.65
C THR A 192 5.49 -9.28 -1.76
N TYR A 193 4.86 -9.74 -0.69
CA TYR A 193 4.14 -11.00 -0.67
C TYR A 193 2.77 -10.84 -0.03
N MET A 194 1.87 -11.75 -0.41
CA MET A 194 0.57 -11.94 0.19
C MET A 194 0.39 -13.44 0.46
N ILE A 195 -0.10 -13.76 1.66
CA ILE A 195 -0.54 -15.10 2.04
C ILE A 195 -2.05 -15.04 2.25
N TYR A 196 -2.77 -15.93 1.58
CA TYR A 196 -4.21 -16.04 1.72
C TYR A 196 -4.63 -17.51 1.83
N ARG A 197 -5.83 -17.72 2.35
CA ARG A 197 -6.52 -19.01 2.38
C ARG A 197 -7.61 -19.03 1.33
N ILE A 198 -7.69 -20.11 0.56
CA ILE A 198 -8.83 -20.41 -0.31
C ILE A 198 -9.95 -20.98 0.56
N LYS A 199 -11.10 -20.28 0.66
CA LYS A 199 -12.17 -20.68 1.59
C LYS A 199 -12.79 -22.05 1.27
N ALA A 200 -12.88 -22.38 -0.02
CA ALA A 200 -13.50 -23.63 -0.47
C ALA A 200 -12.66 -24.88 -0.13
N THR A 201 -11.33 -24.78 -0.18
CA THR A 201 -10.41 -25.91 0.01
C THR A 201 -9.62 -25.86 1.30
N ASN A 202 -9.63 -24.73 2.00
CA ASN A 202 -8.79 -24.41 3.15
C ASN A 202 -7.28 -24.43 2.84
N GLU A 203 -6.91 -24.39 1.56
CA GLU A 203 -5.52 -24.32 1.11
C GLU A 203 -4.92 -22.94 1.40
N ILE A 204 -3.65 -22.90 1.81
CA ILE A 204 -2.88 -21.67 2.03
C ILE A 204 -1.94 -21.46 0.85
N VAL A 205 -2.04 -20.29 0.21
CA VAL A 205 -1.26 -19.93 -0.97
C VAL A 205 -0.44 -18.67 -0.68
N ILE A 206 0.78 -18.62 -1.23
CA ILE A 206 1.63 -17.43 -1.21
C ILE A 206 1.78 -16.89 -2.63
N VAL A 207 1.46 -15.61 -2.80
CA VAL A 207 1.72 -14.84 -4.02
C VAL A 207 2.80 -13.81 -3.73
N ARG A 208 3.68 -13.59 -4.70
CA ARG A 208 4.76 -12.60 -4.62
C ARG A 208 4.72 -11.74 -5.86
N ASN A 209 5.05 -10.46 -5.74
CA ASN A 209 5.29 -9.67 -6.94
C ASN A 209 6.50 -10.28 -7.67
N LYS A 210 6.37 -10.41 -8.99
CA LYS A 210 7.47 -10.81 -9.86
C LYS A 210 8.39 -9.63 -10.15
#